data_AF-A0A6M3LPY2-F1
#
_entry.id   AF-A0A6M3LPY2-F1
#
_cell.length_a   1.000
_cell.length_b   1.000
_cell.length_c   1.000
_cell.angle_alpha   90.00
_cell.angle_beta   90.00
_cell.angle_gamma   90.00
#
_symmetry.space_group_name_H-M   'P 1'
#
loop_
_entity.id
_entity.type
_entity.pdbx_description
1 polymer ?
#
loop_
_entity_poly.entity_id
_entity_poly.type
_entity_poly.pdbx_seq_one_letter_code
_entity_poly.pdbx_strand_id
1 'polypeptide(L)'
;MKRNYIIDKVKLPLLNAIILTASLLPKLTKDVTAEPNTHRLLEIRDKFFQCENTPSRNDFFKAIWKVLIWVYEHDGDYRYRIDWVIEQIVKIVNDGSWQPRPSNKPNKKYWREFDE
;
A
#
# COMPACT_ATOMS: atom_id res chain seq x y z
N MET A 1 29.01 11.06 5.77
CA MET A 1 27.95 10.71 6.75
C MET A 1 26.59 11.19 6.26
N LYS A 2 25.81 10.39 5.50
CA LYS A 2 24.41 10.75 5.14
C LYS A 2 23.50 9.53 4.91
N ARG A 3 23.88 8.59 4.03
CA ARG A 3 22.99 7.47 3.65
C ARG A 3 22.83 6.38 4.73
N ASN A 4 23.93 5.82 5.23
CA ASN A 4 23.86 4.71 6.20
C ASN A 4 23.22 5.15 7.51
N TYR A 5 23.49 6.38 7.97
CA TYR A 5 22.81 6.94 9.13
C TYR A 5 21.28 6.96 8.94
N ILE A 6 20.78 7.47 7.81
CA ILE A 6 19.34 7.50 7.54
C ILE A 6 18.76 6.07 7.47
N ILE A 7 19.48 5.13 6.86
CA ILE A 7 19.01 3.73 6.78
C ILE A 7 18.92 3.11 8.17
N ASP A 8 19.99 3.20 8.95
CA ASP A 8 20.15 2.43 10.18
C ASP A 8 19.47 3.11 11.38
N LYS A 9 19.46 4.45 11.42
CA LYS A 9 18.96 5.23 12.57
C LYS A 9 17.56 5.81 12.38
N VAL A 10 17.06 5.90 11.14
CA VAL A 10 15.72 6.46 10.86
C VAL A 10 14.82 5.43 10.21
N LYS A 11 15.23 4.91 9.05
CA LYS A 11 14.38 4.02 8.24
C LYS A 11 14.11 2.72 8.98
N LEU A 12 15.14 1.99 9.40
CA LEU A 12 14.94 0.68 10.01
C LEU A 12 14.09 0.73 11.30
N PRO A 13 14.33 1.66 12.25
CA PRO A 13 13.45 1.82 13.41
C PRO A 13 12.01 2.14 13.04
N LEU A 14 11.79 3.04 12.07
CA LEU A 14 10.43 3.41 11.62
C LEU A 14 9.70 2.22 10.99
N LEU A 15 10.37 1.42 10.16
CA LEU A 15 9.77 0.21 9.58
C LEU A 15 9.33 -0.76 10.67
N ASN A 16 10.18 -1.00 11.66
CA ASN A 16 9.87 -1.90 12.78
C ASN A 16 8.70 -1.36 13.63
N ALA A 17 8.65 -0.05 13.87
CA ALA A 17 7.54 0.58 14.58
C ALA A 17 6.23 0.40 13.82
N ILE A 18 6.21 0.60 12.50
CA ILE A 18 5.01 0.40 11.67
C ILE A 18 4.56 -1.07 11.71
N ILE A 19 5.50 -2.02 11.59
CA ILE A 19 5.20 -3.47 11.66
C ILE A 19 4.61 -3.83 13.02
N LEU A 20 5.22 -3.33 14.11
CA LEU A 20 4.76 -3.58 15.47
C LEU A 20 3.36 -2.99 15.70
N THR A 21 3.13 -1.73 15.34
CA THR A 21 1.81 -1.11 15.48
C THR A 21 0.76 -1.84 14.66
N ALA A 22 1.09 -2.27 13.44
CA ALA A 22 0.16 -3.02 12.60
C ALA A 22 -0.16 -4.41 13.17
N SER A 23 0.71 -5.02 13.96
CA SER A 23 0.46 -6.33 14.58
C SER A 23 -0.64 -6.27 15.65
N LEU A 24 -0.84 -5.10 16.25
CA LEU A 24 -1.89 -4.84 17.25
C LEU A 24 -3.30 -4.75 16.63
N LEU A 25 -3.38 -4.45 15.33
CA LEU A 25 -4.67 -4.34 14.63
C LEU A 25 -5.28 -5.73 14.39
N PRO A 26 -6.62 -5.88 14.35
CA PRO A 26 -7.25 -7.15 14.02
C PRO A 26 -6.93 -7.58 12.58
N LYS A 27 -7.15 -8.87 12.28
CA LYS A 27 -7.05 -9.37 10.91
C LYS A 27 -8.13 -8.69 10.06
N LEU A 28 -7.71 -8.20 8.89
CA LEU A 28 -8.58 -7.48 7.97
C LEU A 28 -9.17 -8.45 6.93
N THR A 29 -10.46 -8.70 7.01
CA THR A 29 -11.25 -9.54 6.08
C THR A 29 -12.53 -8.83 5.66
N LYS A 30 -13.14 -9.26 4.55
CA LYS A 30 -14.43 -8.69 4.10
C LYS A 30 -15.53 -8.84 5.16
N ASP A 31 -15.51 -9.92 5.94
CA ASP A 31 -16.52 -10.21 6.98
C ASP A 31 -16.48 -9.24 8.17
N VAL A 32 -15.36 -8.56 8.39
CA VAL A 32 -15.17 -7.63 9.52
C VAL A 32 -15.09 -6.16 9.08
N THR A 33 -15.44 -5.88 7.83
CA THR A 33 -15.40 -4.54 7.22
C THR A 33 -16.75 -4.23 6.57
N ALA A 34 -17.27 -3.03 6.80
CA ALA A 34 -18.55 -2.55 6.33
C ALA A 34 -18.44 -1.66 5.08
N GLU A 35 -17.33 -0.94 4.89
CA GLU A 35 -17.24 0.02 3.79
C GLU A 35 -17.00 -0.66 2.43
N PRO A 36 -17.80 -0.35 1.40
CA PRO A 36 -17.63 -0.94 0.07
C PRO A 36 -16.24 -0.66 -0.53
N ASN A 37 -15.70 0.54 -0.32
CA ASN A 37 -14.38 0.92 -0.80
C ASN A 37 -13.25 0.21 -0.05
N THR A 38 -13.45 -0.16 1.23
CA THR A 38 -12.52 -1.04 1.94
C THR A 38 -12.40 -2.39 1.25
N HIS A 39 -13.50 -2.96 0.76
CA HIS A 39 -13.46 -4.22 0.01
C HIS A 39 -12.69 -4.07 -1.30
N ARG A 40 -12.76 -2.91 -1.96
CA ARG A 40 -11.95 -2.60 -3.14
C ARG A 40 -10.47 -2.47 -2.79
N LEU A 41 -10.12 -1.82 -1.69
CA LEU A 41 -8.75 -1.72 -1.22
C LEU A 41 -8.17 -3.10 -0.87
N LEU A 42 -8.98 -4.00 -0.29
CA LEU A 42 -8.61 -5.40 -0.07
C LEU A 42 -8.28 -6.13 -1.38
N GLU A 43 -9.10 -5.96 -2.41
CA GLU A 43 -8.85 -6.55 -3.73
C GLU A 43 -7.57 -6.02 -4.37
N ILE A 44 -7.32 -4.71 -4.27
CA ILE A 44 -6.09 -4.07 -4.78
C ILE A 44 -4.87 -4.57 -4.01
N ARG A 45 -4.95 -4.69 -2.68
CA ARG A 45 -3.90 -5.26 -1.84
C ARG A 45 -3.54 -6.67 -2.29
N ASP A 46 -4.54 -7.51 -2.53
CA ASP A 46 -4.31 -8.90 -2.91
C ASP A 46 -3.63 -8.97 -4.30
N LYS A 47 -4.05 -8.14 -5.25
CA LYS A 47 -3.35 -7.96 -6.53
C LYS A 47 -1.92 -7.46 -6.37
N PHE A 48 -1.70 -6.49 -5.47
CA PHE A 48 -0.35 -5.98 -5.17
C PHE A 48 0.58 -7.11 -4.73
N PHE A 49 0.16 -8.00 -3.83
CA PHE A 49 1.00 -9.10 -3.35
C PHE A 49 1.17 -10.25 -4.35
N GLN A 50 0.32 -10.34 -5.38
CA GLN A 50 0.56 -11.24 -6.51
C GLN A 50 1.74 -10.74 -7.36
N CYS A 51 1.87 -9.42 -7.54
CA CYS A 51 2.95 -8.81 -8.29
C CYS A 51 4.24 -8.60 -7.49
N GLU A 52 4.15 -8.27 -6.21
CA GLU A 52 5.32 -7.95 -5.38
C GLU A 52 6.32 -9.12 -5.36
N ASN A 53 7.60 -8.82 -5.61
CA ASN A 53 8.67 -9.83 -5.72
C ASN A 53 9.83 -9.58 -4.75
N THR A 54 9.62 -8.79 -3.69
CA THR A 54 10.64 -8.46 -2.70
C THR A 54 10.33 -9.10 -1.33
N PRO A 55 10.78 -10.35 -1.08
CA PRO A 55 10.52 -11.04 0.19
C PRO A 55 10.93 -10.23 1.43
N SER A 56 12.08 -9.56 1.37
CA SER A 56 12.65 -8.80 2.50
C SER A 56 11.85 -7.56 2.92
N ARG A 57 10.84 -7.16 2.14
CA ARG A 57 9.96 -6.01 2.43
C ARG A 57 8.50 -6.42 2.64
N ASN A 58 8.20 -7.71 2.56
CA ASN A 58 6.83 -8.21 2.58
C ASN A 58 6.07 -7.81 3.86
N ASP A 59 6.70 -7.98 5.03
CA ASP A 59 6.05 -7.67 6.31
C ASP A 59 5.76 -6.18 6.46
N PHE A 60 6.65 -5.32 5.95
CA PHE A 60 6.43 -3.89 5.93
C PHE A 60 5.25 -3.50 5.02
N PHE A 61 5.18 -4.04 3.81
CA PHE A 61 4.06 -3.75 2.92
C PHE A 61 2.74 -4.30 3.47
N LYS A 62 2.76 -5.48 4.11
CA LYS A 62 1.58 -6.03 4.81
C LYS A 62 1.12 -5.10 5.92
N ALA A 63 2.07 -4.56 6.68
CA ALA A 63 1.78 -3.59 7.74
C ALA A 63 1.19 -2.29 7.19
N ILE A 64 1.77 -1.71 6.12
CA ILE A 64 1.23 -0.51 5.47
C ILE A 64 -0.20 -0.75 5.00
N TRP A 65 -0.44 -1.80 4.22
CA TRP A 65 -1.77 -2.10 3.69
C TRP A 65 -2.79 -2.30 4.81
N LYS A 66 -2.40 -3.00 5.88
CA LYS A 66 -3.25 -3.21 7.04
C LYS A 66 -3.61 -1.90 7.73
N VAL A 67 -2.61 -1.05 8.02
CA VAL A 67 -2.84 0.24 8.68
C VAL A 67 -3.68 1.17 7.80
N LEU A 68 -3.34 1.30 6.52
CA LEU A 68 -4.07 2.14 5.57
C LEU A 68 -5.55 1.78 5.52
N ILE A 69 -5.86 0.49 5.38
CA ILE A 69 -7.25 0.07 5.25
C ILE A 69 -7.99 0.17 6.58
N TRP A 70 -7.37 -0.14 7.72
CA TRP A 70 -8.00 0.07 9.02
C TRP A 70 -8.35 1.54 9.27
N VAL A 71 -7.43 2.45 8.93
CA VAL A 71 -7.64 3.90 9.02
C VAL A 71 -8.78 4.34 8.10
N TYR A 72 -8.80 3.86 6.86
CA TYR A 72 -9.88 4.14 5.91
C TYR A 72 -11.25 3.64 6.40
N GLU A 73 -11.28 2.42 6.93
CA GLU A 73 -12.50 1.76 7.39
C GLU A 73 -13.11 2.48 8.61
N HIS A 74 -12.32 2.92 9.57
CA HIS A 74 -12.84 3.36 10.88
C HIS A 74 -12.82 4.86 11.14
N ASP A 75 -12.15 5.65 10.29
CA ASP A 75 -12.03 7.09 10.49
C ASP A 75 -12.54 7.84 9.26
N GLY A 76 -13.67 8.54 9.43
CA GLY A 76 -14.30 9.32 8.38
C GLY A 76 -13.46 10.50 7.87
N ASP A 77 -12.63 11.14 8.72
CA ASP A 77 -11.75 12.23 8.29
C ASP A 77 -10.62 11.68 7.40
N TYR A 78 -9.99 10.58 7.82
CA TYR A 78 -8.98 9.95 6.98
C TYR A 78 -9.58 9.36 5.70
N ARG A 79 -10.76 8.76 5.76
CA ARG A 79 -11.46 8.22 4.60
C ARG A 79 -11.67 9.29 3.54
N TYR A 80 -12.26 10.42 3.90
CA TYR A 80 -12.51 11.53 2.99
C TYR A 80 -11.22 12.06 2.34
N ARG A 81 -10.14 12.18 3.11
CA ARG A 81 -8.83 12.61 2.59
C ARG A 81 -8.22 11.59 1.62
N ILE A 82 -8.34 10.30 1.93
CA ILE A 82 -7.85 9.23 1.06
C ILE A 82 -8.67 9.20 -0.24
N ASP A 83 -9.99 9.30 -0.15
CA ASP A 83 -10.87 9.37 -1.33
C ASP A 83 -10.51 10.56 -2.21
N TRP A 84 -10.33 11.75 -1.63
CA TRP A 84 -9.91 12.93 -2.38
C TRP A 84 -8.56 12.72 -3.09
N VAL A 85 -7.58 12.10 -2.43
CA VAL A 85 -6.29 11.77 -3.05
C VAL A 85 -6.47 10.81 -4.22
N ILE A 86 -7.29 9.77 -4.07
CA ILE A 86 -7.60 8.82 -5.15
C ILE A 86 -8.26 9.54 -6.32
N GLU A 87 -9.23 10.42 -6.07
CA GLU A 87 -9.88 11.22 -7.10
C GLU A 87 -8.89 12.08 -7.89
N GLN A 88 -7.94 12.74 -7.20
CA GLN A 88 -6.91 13.53 -7.89
C GLN A 88 -6.00 12.64 -8.74
N ILE A 89 -5.60 11.47 -8.23
CA ILE A 89 -4.79 10.50 -8.98
C ILE A 89 -5.54 10.04 -10.24
N VAL A 90 -6.83 9.73 -10.12
CA VAL A 90 -7.66 9.33 -11.27
C VAL A 90 -7.75 10.45 -12.30
N LYS A 91 -7.94 11.71 -11.89
CA LYS A 91 -7.97 12.86 -12.79
C LYS A 91 -6.67 13.00 -13.59
N ILE A 92 -5.53 12.99 -12.92
CA ILE A 92 -4.21 13.15 -13.59
C ILE A 92 -3.83 11.94 -14.46
N VAL A 93 -4.35 10.75 -14.17
CA VAL A 93 -4.16 9.58 -15.04
C VAL A 93 -5.04 9.70 -16.28
N ASN A 94 -6.30 10.07 -16.11
CA ASN A 94 -7.26 10.19 -17.21
C ASN A 94 -6.96 11.36 -18.15
N ASP A 95 -6.38 12.46 -17.65
CA ASP A 95 -5.95 13.58 -18.49
C ASP A 95 -4.58 13.33 -19.18
N GLY A 96 -3.94 12.19 -18.89
CA GLY A 96 -2.66 11.79 -19.48
C GLY A 96 -1.43 12.48 -18.87
N SER A 97 -1.59 13.31 -17.84
CA SER A 97 -0.47 13.95 -17.14
C SER A 97 0.38 12.94 -16.38
N TRP A 98 -0.24 11.87 -15.88
CA TRP A 98 0.43 10.76 -15.24
C TRP A 98 0.45 9.53 -16.16
N GLN A 99 1.62 9.20 -16.68
CA GLN A 99 1.80 8.04 -17.56
C GLN A 99 1.77 6.73 -16.77
N PRO A 100 1.08 5.69 -17.27
CA PRO A 100 1.07 4.38 -16.62
C PRO A 100 2.47 3.76 -16.59
N ARG A 101 2.68 2.79 -15.68
CA ARG A 101 3.91 1.99 -15.68
C ARG A 101 4.07 1.28 -17.03
N PRO A 102 5.28 1.16 -17.60
CA PRO A 102 5.49 0.43 -18.85
C PRO A 102 5.11 -1.05 -18.69
N SER A 103 4.07 -1.51 -19.39
CA SER A 103 3.55 -2.88 -19.30
C SER A 103 4.56 -3.95 -19.74
N ASN A 104 5.49 -3.59 -20.63
CA ASN A 104 6.37 -4.56 -21.31
C ASN A 104 7.80 -4.59 -20.73
N LYS A 105 8.08 -3.81 -19.67
CA LYS A 105 9.41 -3.71 -19.05
C LYS A 105 9.31 -3.67 -17.52
N PRO A 106 8.71 -4.68 -16.85
CA PRO A 106 8.71 -4.71 -15.41
C PRO A 106 10.11 -4.76 -14.85
N ASN A 107 10.29 -4.11 -13.70
CA ASN A 107 11.46 -4.35 -12.89
C ASN A 107 11.32 -5.73 -12.21
N LYS A 108 11.71 -6.79 -12.92
CA LYS A 108 11.57 -8.20 -12.49
C LYS A 108 12.17 -8.49 -11.11
N LYS A 109 13.11 -7.65 -10.66
CA LYS A 109 13.71 -7.76 -9.32
C LYS A 109 12.73 -7.43 -8.20
N TYR A 110 11.80 -6.51 -8.42
CA TYR A 110 10.89 -6.02 -7.39
C TYR A 110 9.41 -6.25 -7.73
N TRP A 111 9.09 -6.47 -9.01
CA TRP A 111 7.73 -6.53 -9.51
C TRP A 111 7.57 -7.58 -10.62
N ARG A 112 6.56 -8.43 -10.49
CA ARG A 112 6.06 -9.37 -11.49
C ARG A 112 4.83 -8.75 -12.16
N GLU A 113 4.76 -8.78 -13.48
CA GLU A 113 3.50 -8.43 -14.15
C GLU A 113 2.52 -9.60 -14.06
N PHE A 114 1.24 -9.29 -14.22
CA PHE A 114 0.24 -10.30 -14.51
C PHE A 114 0.53 -10.86 -15.90
N ASP A 115 0.63 -12.18 -16.01
CA ASP A 115 0.35 -12.83 -17.29
C ASP A 115 -1.17 -12.67 -17.48
N GLU A 116 -1.59 -11.83 -18.45
CA GLU A 116 -2.99 -11.74 -18.87
C GLU A 116 -3.44 -13.05 -19.55
#